data_AF-A0A1Y1MK10-F1
#
_entry.id   AF-A0A1Y1MK10-F1
#
_cell.length_a   1.000
_cell.length_b   1.000
_cell.length_c   1.000
_cell.angle_alpha   90.00
_cell.angle_beta   90.00
_cell.angle_gamma   90.00
#
_symmetry.space_group_name_H-M   'P 1'
#
loop_
_entity.id
_entity.type
_entity.pdbx_description
1 polymer ?
#
loop_
_entity_poly.entity_id
_entity_poly.type
_entity_poly.pdbx_seq_one_letter_code
_entity_poly.pdbx_strand_id
1 'polypeptide(L)'
;PTRITAVPAPVTLFPTAFPRQAFLQGQKAQNAYNELYAAVSRDENFLADVVKQVIDGDDFVRDLWAVHETVKSEGYTQPLSLGLFRSDYMVHEHKSSESPTAQAKQVEFNTIAASF
;
A
#
# COMPACT_ATOMS: atom_id res chain seq x y z
N PRO A 1 23.32 22.50 -28.15
CA PRO A 1 22.70 21.86 -26.96
C PRO A 1 22.12 20.49 -27.32
N THR A 2 22.92 19.44 -27.09
CA THR A 2 22.51 18.04 -27.21
C THR A 2 21.47 17.74 -26.12
N ARG A 3 20.20 17.64 -26.51
CA ARG A 3 19.10 17.30 -25.60
C ARG A 3 19.22 15.83 -25.21
N ILE A 4 19.56 15.55 -23.95
CA ILE A 4 19.46 14.21 -23.37
C ILE A 4 17.96 13.94 -23.14
N THR A 5 17.44 12.88 -23.75
CA THR A 5 16.01 12.52 -23.69
C THR A 5 15.70 11.42 -22.66
N ALA A 6 16.73 10.73 -22.14
CA ALA A 6 16.61 9.78 -21.05
C ALA A 6 17.97 9.57 -20.37
N VAL A 7 17.95 9.17 -19.09
CA VAL A 7 19.12 8.71 -18.33
C VAL A 7 18.81 7.35 -17.69
N PRO A 8 19.81 6.51 -17.41
CA PRO A 8 19.59 5.22 -16.74
C PRO A 8 18.94 5.40 -15.36
N ALA A 9 18.07 4.46 -14.98
CA ALA A 9 17.50 4.42 -13.64
C ALA A 9 18.59 4.17 -12.58
N PRO A 10 18.49 4.76 -11.39
CA PRO A 10 19.42 4.47 -10.29
C PRO A 10 19.24 3.02 -9.85
N VAL A 11 20.34 2.27 -9.76
CA VAL A 11 20.36 0.86 -9.37
C VAL A 11 21.51 0.59 -8.40
N THR A 12 21.39 -0.47 -7.60
CA THR A 12 22.51 -1.01 -6.84
C THR A 12 23.39 -1.86 -7.75
N LEU A 13 24.71 -1.86 -7.52
CA LEU A 13 25.64 -2.66 -8.33
C LEU A 13 25.44 -4.18 -8.11
N PHE A 14 25.02 -4.57 -6.92
CA PHE A 14 24.74 -5.94 -6.53
C PHE A 14 23.34 -6.04 -5.91
N PRO A 15 22.68 -7.22 -5.99
CA PRO A 15 21.40 -7.43 -5.32
C PRO A 15 21.56 -7.37 -3.79
N THR A 16 20.54 -6.85 -3.11
CA THR A 16 20.48 -6.84 -1.65
C THR A 16 20.23 -8.27 -1.14
N ALA A 17 21.10 -8.77 -0.26
CA ALA A 17 20.87 -10.05 0.41
C ALA A 17 19.64 -9.95 1.31
N PHE A 18 18.68 -10.86 1.14
CA PHE A 18 17.41 -10.84 1.86
C PHE A 18 17.12 -12.20 2.50
N PRO A 19 16.79 -12.28 3.81
CA PRO A 19 16.52 -13.56 4.48
C PRO A 19 15.33 -14.30 3.85
N ARG A 20 15.56 -15.57 3.48
CA ARG A 20 14.54 -16.42 2.82
C ARG A 20 13.23 -16.51 3.60
N GLN A 21 13.31 -16.61 4.93
CA GLN A 21 12.13 -16.68 5.79
C GLN A 21 11.29 -15.41 5.70
N ALA A 22 11.91 -14.23 5.80
CA ALA A 22 11.23 -12.95 5.67
C ALA A 22 10.63 -12.78 4.26
N PHE A 23 11.35 -13.20 3.21
CA PHE A 23 10.85 -13.12 1.83
C PHE A 23 9.55 -13.93 1.66
N LEU A 24 9.57 -15.19 2.12
CA LEU A 24 8.40 -16.05 2.05
C LEU A 24 7.25 -15.56 2.93
N GLN A 25 7.54 -14.91 4.05
CA GLN A 25 6.52 -14.30 4.91
C GLN A 25 5.77 -13.19 4.17
N GLY A 26 6.49 -12.24 3.57
CA GLY A 26 5.88 -11.16 2.77
C GLY A 26 5.06 -11.69 1.59
N GLN A 27 5.61 -12.67 0.86
CA GLN A 27 4.93 -13.30 -0.28
C GLN A 27 3.62 -13.98 0.15
N LYS A 28 3.61 -14.73 1.26
CA LYS A 28 2.42 -15.42 1.76
C LYS A 28 1.35 -14.44 2.27
N ALA A 29 1.76 -13.30 2.80
CA ALA A 29 0.83 -12.30 3.34
C ALA A 29 0.05 -11.55 2.24
N GLN A 30 0.55 -11.50 1.00
CA GLN A 30 0.00 -10.64 -0.05
C GLN A 30 -1.50 -10.90 -0.32
N ASN A 31 -1.92 -12.16 -0.46
CA ASN A 31 -3.33 -12.46 -0.74
C ASN A 31 -4.25 -12.05 0.40
N ALA A 32 -3.83 -12.28 1.65
CA ALA A 32 -4.59 -11.88 2.83
C ALA A 32 -4.73 -10.35 2.92
N TYR A 33 -3.65 -9.61 2.62
CA TYR A 33 -3.74 -8.15 2.56
C TYR A 33 -4.61 -7.66 1.41
N ASN A 34 -4.55 -8.29 0.23
CA ASN A 34 -5.42 -7.94 -0.89
C ASN A 34 -6.90 -8.09 -0.52
N GLU A 35 -7.27 -9.22 0.10
CA GLU A 35 -8.62 -9.47 0.56
C GLU A 35 -9.05 -8.49 1.66
N LEU A 36 -8.17 -8.24 2.63
CA LEU A 36 -8.42 -7.30 3.72
C LEU A 36 -8.71 -5.89 3.18
N TYR A 37 -7.83 -5.34 2.33
CA TYR A 37 -8.00 -3.99 1.81
C TYR A 37 -9.17 -3.89 0.83
N ALA A 38 -9.46 -4.94 0.06
CA ALA A 38 -10.66 -4.99 -0.77
C ALA A 38 -11.96 -5.08 0.08
N ALA A 39 -11.91 -5.67 1.27
CA ALA A 39 -13.04 -5.66 2.20
C ALA A 39 -13.19 -4.28 2.85
N VAL A 40 -12.11 -3.69 3.36
CA VAL A 40 -12.10 -2.35 3.95
C VAL A 40 -12.59 -1.30 2.95
N SER A 41 -12.17 -1.37 1.68
CA SER A 41 -12.59 -0.41 0.65
C SER A 41 -14.10 -0.46 0.34
N ARG A 42 -14.80 -1.55 0.73
CA ARG A 42 -16.24 -1.74 0.55
C ARG A 42 -17.04 -1.44 1.82
N ASP A 43 -16.38 -1.27 2.96
CA ASP A 43 -17.02 -0.90 4.21
C ASP A 43 -17.10 0.62 4.32
N GLU A 44 -18.13 1.19 3.69
CA GLU A 44 -18.31 2.63 3.63
C GLU A 44 -18.51 3.26 5.01
N ASN A 45 -19.22 2.58 5.92
CA ASN A 45 -19.45 3.10 7.27
C ASN A 45 -18.13 3.23 8.03
N PHE A 46 -17.29 2.19 7.94
CA PHE A 46 -15.95 2.23 8.51
C PHE A 46 -15.11 3.38 7.92
N LEU A 47 -15.09 3.52 6.59
CA LEU A 47 -14.33 4.58 5.93
C LEU A 47 -14.84 5.97 6.31
N ALA A 48 -16.15 6.18 6.36
CA ALA A 48 -16.75 7.45 6.76
C ALA A 48 -16.34 7.83 8.19
N ASP A 49 -16.33 6.87 9.12
CA ASP A 49 -15.94 7.10 10.51
C ASP A 49 -14.44 7.39 10.67
N VAL A 50 -13.59 6.85 9.80
CA VAL A 50 -12.16 7.19 9.74
C VAL A 50 -11.97 8.60 9.15
N VAL A 51 -12.64 8.92 8.04
CA VAL A 51 -12.50 10.22 7.37
C VAL A 51 -12.96 11.37 8.26
N LYS A 52 -14.08 11.22 8.98
CA LYS A 52 -14.58 12.23 9.93
C LYS A 52 -13.54 12.66 10.97
N GLN A 53 -12.59 11.80 11.33
CA GLN A 53 -11.55 12.12 12.32
C GLN A 53 -10.49 13.09 11.78
N VAL A 54 -10.37 13.23 10.45
CA VAL A 54 -9.30 14.00 9.80
C VAL A 54 -9.82 15.11 8.86
N ILE A 55 -11.11 15.07 8.50
CA ILE A 55 -11.70 15.92 7.46
C ILE A 55 -11.59 17.43 7.71
N ASP A 56 -11.54 17.85 8.98
CA ASP A 56 -11.45 19.27 9.37
C ASP A 56 -10.04 19.84 9.20
N GLY A 57 -9.01 18.97 9.16
CA GLY A 57 -7.61 19.37 9.08
C GLY A 57 -6.92 19.05 7.75
N ASP A 58 -7.58 18.28 6.88
CA ASP A 58 -7.01 17.80 5.61
C ASP A 58 -7.97 18.05 4.45
N ASP A 59 -7.73 19.14 3.73
CA ASP A 59 -8.51 19.55 2.55
C ASP A 59 -8.48 18.48 1.45
N PHE A 60 -7.34 17.80 1.28
CA PHE A 60 -7.18 16.79 0.25
C PHE A 60 -8.03 15.56 0.53
N VAL A 61 -8.03 15.05 1.77
CA VAL A 61 -8.89 13.93 2.17
C VAL A 61 -10.36 14.31 2.08
N ARG A 62 -10.73 15.53 2.49
CA ARG A 62 -12.11 16.03 2.36
C ARG A 62 -12.58 16.02 0.91
N ASP A 63 -11.76 16.52 -0.01
CA ASP A 63 -12.13 16.60 -1.42
C ASP A 63 -12.25 15.21 -2.06
N LEU A 64 -11.37 14.26 -1.68
CA LEU A 64 -11.48 12.86 -2.11
C LEU A 64 -12.79 12.21 -1.63
N TRP A 65 -13.19 12.48 -0.38
CA TRP A 65 -14.44 11.97 0.17
C TRP A 65 -15.65 12.59 -0.52
N ALA A 66 -15.63 13.90 -0.80
CA ALA A 66 -16.71 14.57 -1.53
C ALA A 66 -16.92 14.00 -2.93
N VAL A 67 -15.84 13.64 -3.64
CA VAL A 67 -15.93 12.95 -4.94
C VAL A 67 -16.62 11.59 -4.78
N HIS A 68 -16.26 10.81 -3.75
CA HIS A 68 -16.90 9.52 -3.46
C HIS A 68 -18.41 9.68 -3.22
N GLU A 69 -18.81 10.62 -2.36
CA GLU A 69 -20.24 10.89 -2.05
C GLU A 69 -21.02 11.33 -3.29
N THR A 70 -20.42 12.17 -4.14
CA THR A 70 -21.03 12.63 -5.39
C THR A 70 -21.31 11.46 -6.32
N VAL A 71 -20.30 10.64 -6.62
CA VAL A 71 -20.44 9.47 -7.50
C VAL A 71 -21.44 8.46 -6.94
N LYS A 72 -21.46 8.28 -5.61
CA LYS A 72 -22.46 7.44 -4.95
C LYS A 72 -23.88 7.96 -5.17
N SER A 73 -24.10 9.27 -5.01
CA SER A 73 -25.42 9.88 -5.15
C SER A 73 -25.99 9.77 -6.57
N GLU A 74 -25.11 9.79 -7.58
CA GLU A 74 -25.46 9.59 -8.99
C GLU A 74 -25.69 8.11 -9.33
N GLY A 75 -25.13 7.20 -8.52
CA GLY A 75 -25.18 5.76 -8.71
C GLY A 75 -23.97 5.22 -9.47
N TYR A 76 -23.37 4.14 -8.94
CA TYR A 76 -22.20 3.53 -9.55
C TYR A 76 -22.54 2.88 -10.91
N THR A 77 -21.91 3.37 -11.97
CA THR A 77 -22.09 2.84 -13.34
C THR A 77 -21.21 1.62 -13.63
N GLN A 78 -20.09 1.46 -12.92
CA GLN A 78 -19.15 0.35 -13.06
C GLN A 78 -19.14 -0.50 -11.77
N PRO A 79 -19.66 -1.75 -11.81
CA PRO A 79 -19.72 -2.60 -10.62
C PRO A 79 -18.39 -3.30 -10.29
N LEU A 80 -17.42 -3.32 -11.20
CA LEU A 80 -16.13 -4.00 -11.00
C LEU A 80 -15.04 -3.01 -10.59
N SER A 81 -14.17 -3.43 -9.68
CA SER A 81 -12.98 -2.69 -9.27
C SER A 81 -11.75 -3.58 -9.32
N LEU A 82 -10.62 -3.04 -9.76
CA LEU A 82 -9.33 -3.72 -9.79
C LEU A 82 -8.37 -3.03 -8.84
N GLY A 83 -7.87 -3.78 -7.85
CA GLY A 83 -6.79 -3.34 -6.97
C GLY A 83 -5.45 -3.90 -7.42
N LEU A 84 -4.48 -3.01 -7.66
CA LEU A 84 -3.08 -3.37 -7.87
C LEU A 84 -2.27 -2.86 -6.68
N PHE A 85 -2.05 -3.75 -5.72
CA PHE A 85 -1.52 -3.37 -4.41
C PHE A 85 -0.06 -3.78 -4.24
N ARG A 86 0.70 -2.94 -3.54
CA ARG A 86 2.08 -3.23 -3.12
C ARG A 86 2.19 -3.12 -1.61
N SER A 87 2.63 -4.20 -0.96
CA SER A 87 2.91 -4.22 0.47
C SER A 87 4.41 -4.16 0.67
N ASP A 88 4.89 -3.11 1.34
CA ASP A 88 6.31 -2.84 1.52
C ASP A 88 6.76 -3.30 2.90
N TYR A 89 7.92 -3.97 2.96
CA TYR A 89 8.42 -4.61 4.18
C TYR A 89 9.89 -4.26 4.45
N MET A 90 10.22 -4.10 5.73
CA MET A 90 11.59 -4.07 6.22
C MET A 90 11.87 -5.29 7.10
N VAL A 91 13.10 -5.79 7.05
CA VAL A 91 13.53 -6.92 7.88
C VAL A 91 13.89 -6.41 9.27
N HIS A 92 13.33 -7.05 10.29
CA HIS A 92 13.68 -6.81 11.67
C HIS A 92 14.22 -8.10 12.32
N GLU A 93 15.35 -7.98 13.01
CA GLU A 93 15.98 -9.07 13.76
C GLU A 93 16.07 -8.69 15.24
N HIS A 94 15.47 -9.52 16.10
CA HIS A 94 15.53 -9.30 17.54
C HIS A 94 16.82 -9.88 18.11
N LYS A 95 17.78 -9.01 18.43
CA LYS A 95 19.14 -9.43 18.86
C LYS A 95 19.20 -10.10 20.23
N SER A 96 18.13 -10.05 21.03
CA SER A 96 18.09 -10.62 22.39
C SER A 96 17.45 -12.01 22.48
N SER A 97 17.00 -12.60 21.38
CA SER A 97 16.50 -13.98 21.38
C SER A 97 17.64 -14.96 21.18
N GLU A 98 17.64 -16.07 21.92
CA GLU A 98 18.64 -17.16 21.79
C GLU A 98 18.75 -17.71 20.36
N SER A 99 17.71 -17.53 19.53
CA SER A 99 17.72 -17.79 18.09
C SER A 99 17.13 -16.58 17.35
N PRO A 100 17.94 -15.60 16.91
CA PRO A 100 17.45 -14.43 16.18
C PRO A 100 16.76 -14.88 14.89
N THR A 101 15.48 -14.57 14.77
CA THR A 101 14.69 -14.83 13.56
C THR A 101 14.47 -13.53 12.82
N ALA A 102 14.83 -13.50 11.54
CA ALA A 102 14.54 -12.39 10.65
C ALA A 102 13.06 -12.39 10.29
N GLN A 103 12.36 -11.30 10.62
CA GLN A 103 10.93 -11.14 10.36
C GLN A 103 10.70 -9.99 9.38
N ALA A 104 9.80 -10.20 8.41
CA ALA A 104 9.29 -9.10 7.60
C ALA A 104 8.28 -8.31 8.42
N LYS A 105 8.52 -7.00 8.59
CA LYS A 105 7.58 -6.06 9.20
C LYS A 105 7.05 -5.14 8.10
N GLN A 106 5.73 -5.09 7.95
CA GLN A 106 5.08 -4.19 7.00
C GLN A 106 5.32 -2.75 7.44
N VAL A 107 5.77 -1.92 6.51
CA VAL A 107 6.00 -0.49 6.75
C VAL A 107 5.00 0.37 5.99
N GLU A 108 4.47 -0.12 4.86
CA GLU A 108 3.50 0.60 4.05
C GLU A 108 2.64 -0.37 3.23
N PHE A 109 1.42 0.06 2.91
CA PHE A 109 0.55 -0.62 1.95
C PHE A 109 0.01 0.38 0.93
N ASN A 110 0.46 0.25 -0.31
CA ASN A 110 0.15 1.16 -1.40
C ASN A 110 -1.03 0.62 -2.22
N THR A 111 -2.13 1.37 -2.26
CA THR A 111 -3.37 1.03 -2.99
C THR A 111 -3.57 1.84 -4.27
N ILE A 112 -2.77 2.88 -4.48
CA ILE A 112 -2.83 3.78 -5.64
C ILE A 112 -1.43 3.98 -6.21
N ALA A 113 -1.32 3.98 -7.54
CA ALA A 113 -0.09 4.29 -8.26
C ALA A 113 1.18 3.60 -7.72
N ALA A 114 1.05 2.33 -7.32
CA ALA A 114 2.15 1.55 -6.77
C ALA A 114 3.27 1.42 -7.83
N SER A 115 4.40 2.08 -7.56
CA SER A 115 5.57 2.08 -8.44
C SER A 115 6.52 0.91 -8.11
N PHE A 116 7.78 0.99 -8.54
CA PHE A 116 8.85 0.03 -8.24
C PHE A 116 9.84 0.56 -7.21
#